data_AF-A0A6J3MHB3-F1
#
_entry.id   AF-A0A6J3MHB3-F1
#
_cell.length_a   1.000
_cell.length_b   1.000
_cell.length_c   1.000
_cell.angle_alpha   90.00
_cell.angle_beta   90.00
_cell.angle_gamma   90.00
#
_symmetry.space_group_name_H-M   'P 1'
#
loop_
_entity.id
_entity.type
_entity.pdbx_description
1 polymer ?
#
loop_
_entity_poly.entity_id
_entity_poly.type
_entity_poly.pdbx_seq_one_letter_code
_entity_poly.pdbx_strand_id
1 'polypeptide(L)'
;MRPSRLGQILVTAFLITETVIATLVSTHLASNDDLTCPLQERWKQMYMNKDATRIRRIQDALNCCGFRTPRDMPYPFPQGQQGTDTCMVRYDRDASCMNRWAASERTVALLLLLVPTGLFLWQVGYVD
;
A
#
# COMPACT_ATOMS: atom_id res chain seq x y z
N MET A 1 -16.09 12.95 -35.26
CA MET A 1 -15.08 14.03 -35.27
C MET A 1 -13.70 13.42 -35.49
N ARG A 2 -12.89 13.93 -36.42
CA ARG A 2 -11.49 13.49 -36.56
C ARG A 2 -10.68 14.10 -35.40
N PRO A 3 -10.07 13.32 -34.51
CA PRO A 3 -9.30 13.87 -33.40
C PRO A 3 -8.12 14.68 -33.96
N SER A 4 -7.86 15.84 -33.36
CA SER A 4 -6.68 16.64 -33.70
C SER A 4 -5.41 15.83 -33.45
N ARG A 5 -4.33 16.10 -34.19
CA ARG A 5 -3.06 15.36 -34.02
C ARG A 5 -2.54 15.40 -32.58
N LEU A 6 -2.79 16.51 -31.87
CA LEU A 6 -2.50 16.65 -30.43
C LEU A 6 -3.32 15.67 -29.58
N GLY A 7 -4.62 15.53 -29.86
CA GLY A 7 -5.47 14.55 -29.18
C GLY A 7 -4.98 13.12 -29.37
N GLN A 8 -4.55 12.77 -30.59
CA GLN A 8 -3.98 11.44 -30.87
C GLN A 8 -2.68 11.18 -30.10
N ILE A 9 -1.78 12.17 -30.04
CA ILE A 9 -0.51 12.03 -29.30
C ILE A 9 -0.77 11.84 -27.80
N LEU A 10 -1.69 12.62 -27.22
CA LEU A 10 -2.02 12.53 -25.79
C LEU A 10 -2.63 11.17 -25.42
N VAL A 11 -3.55 10.65 -26.25
CA VAL A 11 -4.14 9.33 -26.03
C VAL A 11 -3.08 8.24 -26.11
N THR A 12 -2.22 8.25 -27.13
CA THR A 12 -1.14 7.25 -27.26
C THR A 12 -0.18 7.30 -26.06
N ALA A 13 0.21 8.48 -25.60
CA ALA A 13 1.07 8.63 -24.42
C ALA A 13 0.41 8.09 -23.14
N PHE A 14 -0.89 8.31 -22.98
CA PHE A 14 -1.65 7.77 -21.85
C PHE A 14 -1.67 6.23 -21.87
N LEU A 15 -1.97 5.63 -23.02
CA LEU A 15 -2.01 4.18 -23.19
C LEU A 15 -0.65 3.50 -22.93
N ILE A 16 0.44 4.13 -23.37
CA ILE A 16 1.80 3.65 -23.07
C ILE A 16 2.06 3.71 -21.57
N THR A 17 1.66 4.80 -20.91
CA THR A 17 1.86 4.95 -19.46
C THR A 17 1.06 3.90 -18.69
N GLU A 18 -0.19 3.64 -19.08
CA GLU A 18 -1.01 2.60 -18.45
C GLU A 18 -0.43 1.20 -18.64
N THR A 19 0.02 0.85 -19.86
CA THR A 19 0.62 -0.48 -20.12
C THR A 19 1.91 -0.68 -19.34
N VAL A 20 2.75 0.35 -19.22
CA VAL A 20 3.97 0.30 -18.39
C VAL A 20 3.62 0.09 -16.92
N ILE A 21 2.66 0.85 -16.38
CA ILE A 21 2.22 0.71 -14.98
C ILE A 21 1.62 -0.67 -14.75
N ALA A 22 0.73 -1.12 -15.62
CA ALA A 22 0.08 -2.43 -15.52
C ALA A 22 1.11 -3.57 -15.53
N THR A 23 2.12 -3.47 -16.39
CA THR A 23 3.22 -4.46 -16.46
C THR A 23 4.02 -4.47 -15.17
N LEU A 24 4.44 -3.31 -14.67
CA LEU A 24 5.19 -3.19 -13.42
C LEU A 24 4.40 -3.74 -12.23
N VAL A 25 3.14 -3.34 -12.08
CA VAL A 25 2.25 -3.84 -11.02
C VAL A 25 2.09 -5.36 -11.12
N SER A 26 1.92 -5.90 -12.33
CA SER A 26 1.82 -7.35 -12.55
C SER A 26 3.08 -8.09 -12.12
N THR A 27 4.27 -7.53 -12.39
CA THR A 27 5.54 -8.14 -11.94
C THR A 27 5.71 -8.11 -10.42
N HIS A 28 5.21 -7.06 -9.75
CA HIS A 28 5.24 -6.96 -8.29
C HIS A 28 4.18 -7.84 -7.59
N LEU A 29 3.08 -8.17 -8.28
CA LEU A 29 2.05 -9.07 -7.78
C LEU A 29 2.37 -10.56 -8.02
N ALA A 30 3.14 -10.88 -9.08
CA ALA A 30 3.47 -12.26 -9.46
C ALA A 30 4.39 -12.99 -8.47
N SER A 31 5.05 -12.29 -7.55
CA SER A 31 5.70 -12.89 -6.39
C SER A 31 4.64 -13.32 -5.36
N ASN A 32 3.99 -14.45 -5.63
CA ASN A 32 2.81 -14.96 -4.91
C ASN A 32 3.08 -15.38 -3.45
N ASP A 33 4.33 -15.42 -2.97
CA ASP A 33 4.65 -16.00 -1.66
C ASP A 33 4.93 -15.00 -0.53
N ASP A 34 5.01 -13.68 -0.79
CA ASP A 34 5.48 -12.81 0.28
C ASP A 34 5.12 -11.35 0.04
N LEU A 35 3.85 -10.95 0.20
CA LEU A 35 3.59 -9.53 0.52
C LEU A 35 4.08 -9.21 1.95
N THR A 36 4.22 -10.25 2.77
CA THR A 36 4.64 -10.19 4.17
C THR A 36 6.10 -9.78 4.34
N CYS A 37 7.06 -10.36 3.62
CA CYS A 37 8.47 -9.94 3.66
C CYS A 37 8.73 -8.48 3.25
N PRO A 38 8.24 -7.95 2.12
CA PRO A 38 8.43 -6.55 1.76
C PRO A 38 7.73 -5.60 2.73
N LEU A 39 6.53 -5.94 3.24
CA LEU A 39 5.89 -5.16 4.30
C LEU A 39 6.73 -5.17 5.58
N GLN A 40 7.29 -6.32 5.94
CA GLN A 40 8.15 -6.46 7.11
C GLN A 40 9.41 -5.62 6.99
N GLU A 41 10.08 -5.67 5.83
CA GLU A 41 11.30 -4.90 5.60
C GLU A 41 11.00 -3.39 5.66
N ARG A 42 9.89 -2.96 5.05
CA ARG A 42 9.45 -1.56 5.11
C ARG A 42 9.11 -1.12 6.53
N TRP A 43 8.41 -1.96 7.31
CA TRP A 43 8.13 -1.69 8.73
C TRP A 43 9.42 -1.60 9.54
N LYS A 44 10.31 -2.57 9.37
CA LYS A 44 11.60 -2.65 10.05
C LYS A 44 12.43 -1.41 9.78
N GLN A 45 12.51 -0.94 8.53
CA GLN A 45 13.22 0.29 8.20
C GLN A 45 12.64 1.51 8.92
N MET A 46 11.31 1.67 8.94
CA MET A 46 10.66 2.75 9.69
C MET A 46 10.97 2.65 11.20
N TYR A 47 10.97 1.44 11.75
CA TYR A 47 11.23 1.21 13.17
C TYR A 47 12.68 1.47 13.55
N MET A 48 13.64 1.06 12.70
CA MET A 48 15.07 1.31 12.88
C MET A 48 15.38 2.80 12.78
N ASN A 49 14.76 3.49 11.83
CA ASN A 49 14.89 4.95 11.66
C ASN A 49 14.12 5.75 12.72
N LYS A 50 13.41 5.07 13.64
CA LYS A 50 12.55 5.68 14.66
C LYS A 50 11.55 6.69 14.07
N ASP A 51 10.98 6.36 12.92
CA ASP A 51 9.95 7.16 12.26
C ASP A 51 8.60 6.99 12.97
N ALA A 52 8.50 7.65 14.13
CA ALA A 52 7.33 7.67 14.99
C ALA A 52 6.07 8.10 14.23
N THR A 53 6.21 9.10 13.35
CA THR A 53 5.08 9.69 12.64
C THR A 53 4.45 8.69 11.67
N ARG A 54 5.27 7.99 10.86
CA ARG A 54 4.73 7.00 9.92
C ARG A 54 4.14 5.80 10.64
N ILE A 55 4.84 5.22 11.61
CA ILE A 55 4.35 4.04 12.33
C ILE A 55 3.05 4.37 13.08
N ARG A 56 3.00 5.51 13.77
CA ARG A 56 1.78 5.95 14.46
C ARG A 56 0.60 6.09 13.51
N ARG A 57 0.79 6.76 12.36
CA ARG A 57 -0.29 6.92 11.36
C ARG A 57 -0.83 5.57 10.88
N ILE A 58 0.05 4.60 10.63
CA ILE A 58 -0.39 3.26 10.20
C ILE A 58 -1.15 2.56 11.32
N GLN A 59 -0.61 2.55 12.55
CA GLN A 59 -1.28 1.96 13.71
C GLN A 59 -2.65 2.59 14.00
N ASP A 60 -2.76 3.91 13.87
CA ASP A 60 -3.99 4.65 14.08
C ASP A 60 -5.01 4.39 12.95
N ALA A 61 -4.58 4.40 11.70
CA ALA A 61 -5.45 4.14 10.55
C ALA A 61 -5.99 2.69 10.51
N LEU A 62 -5.19 1.73 10.96
CA LEU A 62 -5.54 0.30 10.95
C LEU A 62 -6.06 -0.21 12.30
N ASN A 63 -6.12 0.65 13.32
CA ASN A 63 -6.51 0.33 14.69
C ASN A 63 -5.80 -0.92 15.24
N CYS A 64 -4.47 -0.95 15.14
CA CYS A 64 -3.60 -2.07 15.51
C CYS A 64 -2.35 -1.60 16.26
N CYS A 65 -1.61 -2.54 16.85
CA CYS A 65 -0.30 -2.31 17.46
C CYS A 65 0.72 -3.29 16.88
N GLY A 66 1.95 -2.82 16.68
CA GLY A 66 3.07 -3.66 16.22
C GLY A 66 2.85 -4.34 14.86
N PHE A 67 3.90 -4.95 14.33
CA PHE A 67 3.84 -5.53 12.99
C PHE A 67 3.28 -6.95 12.99
N ARG A 68 4.07 -7.98 13.38
CA ARG A 68 3.60 -9.38 13.40
C ARG A 68 2.72 -9.69 14.60
N THR A 69 3.05 -9.10 15.74
CA THR A 69 2.30 -9.20 17.00
C THR A 69 2.14 -7.80 17.60
N PRO A 70 1.19 -7.59 18.52
CA PRO A 70 0.99 -6.30 19.19
C PRO A 70 2.25 -5.69 19.84
N ARG A 71 3.19 -6.54 20.23
CA ARG A 71 4.45 -6.18 20.90
C ARG A 71 5.66 -6.17 19.97
N ASP A 72 5.48 -6.54 18.71
CA ASP A 72 6.55 -6.61 17.72
C ASP A 72 6.75 -5.25 17.04
N MET A 73 7.91 -4.63 17.25
CA MET A 73 8.25 -3.30 16.72
C MET A 73 7.12 -2.26 16.92
N PRO A 74 6.58 -2.10 18.15
CA PRO A 74 5.40 -1.26 18.39
C PRO A 74 5.78 0.22 18.49
N TYR A 75 4.80 1.08 18.21
CA TYR A 75 4.82 2.48 18.64
C TYR A 75 3.76 2.72 19.73
N PRO A 76 4.03 3.48 20.80
CA PRO A 76 5.26 4.19 21.13
C PRO A 76 6.47 3.25 21.28
N PHE A 77 7.67 3.73 20.88
CA PHE A 77 8.88 2.94 21.00
C PHE A 77 9.20 2.68 22.48
N PRO A 78 9.51 1.44 22.88
CA PRO A 78 9.82 1.12 24.27
C PRO A 78 11.07 1.87 24.72
N GLN A 79 10.96 2.61 25.84
CA GLN A 79 12.05 3.36 26.48
C GLN A 79 11.90 3.32 28.00
N GLY A 80 12.96 2.95 28.72
CA GLY A 80 12.94 2.89 30.18
C GLY A 80 11.86 1.94 30.71
N GLN A 81 10.88 2.48 31.46
CA GLN A 81 9.75 1.71 32.01
C GLN A 81 8.59 1.50 31.02
N GLN A 82 8.62 2.14 29.84
CA GLN A 82 7.62 1.90 28.80
C GLN A 82 7.90 0.59 28.09
N GLY A 83 7.09 -0.43 28.40
CA GLY A 83 7.13 -1.75 27.77
C GLY A 83 6.57 -1.76 26.35
N THR A 84 6.77 -2.87 25.65
CA THR A 84 6.24 -3.09 24.29
C THR A 84 4.72 -3.20 24.23
N ASP A 85 4.06 -3.33 25.38
CA ASP A 85 2.61 -3.35 25.58
C ASP A 85 1.99 -1.95 25.76
N THR A 86 2.80 -0.89 25.85
CA THR A 86 2.31 0.49 26.04
C THR A 86 1.25 0.89 25.00
N CYS A 87 1.41 0.44 23.75
CA CYS A 87 0.40 0.67 22.71
C CYS A 87 -0.94 0.01 23.04
N MET A 88 -0.90 -1.24 23.51
CA MET A 88 -2.09 -2.03 23.84
C MET A 88 -2.83 -1.41 25.02
N VAL A 89 -2.10 -1.06 26.09
CA VAL A 89 -2.70 -0.50 27.31
C VAL A 89 -3.26 0.91 27.06
N ARG A 90 -2.56 1.74 26.28
CA ARG A 90 -2.97 3.13 26.03
C ARG A 90 -4.14 3.25 25.06
N TYR A 91 -4.18 2.42 24.02
CA TYR A 91 -5.14 2.54 22.93
C TYR A 91 -6.18 1.42 22.88
N ASP A 92 -6.11 0.46 23.81
CA ASP A 92 -6.99 -0.71 23.89
C ASP A 92 -7.02 -1.51 22.57
N ARG A 93 -5.82 -1.74 22.02
CA ARG A 93 -5.60 -2.43 20.74
C ARG A 93 -4.78 -3.69 20.96
N ASP A 94 -5.31 -4.84 20.57
CA ASP A 94 -4.67 -6.14 20.74
C ASP A 94 -4.41 -6.89 19.43
N ALA A 95 -4.69 -6.25 18.29
CA ALA A 95 -4.47 -6.81 16.96
C ALA A 95 -3.13 -6.38 16.35
N SER A 96 -2.51 -7.26 15.56
CA SER A 96 -1.30 -6.97 14.80
C SER A 96 -1.59 -6.24 13.48
N CYS A 97 -0.68 -5.37 13.05
CA CYS A 97 -0.85 -4.58 11.84
C CYS A 97 -0.60 -5.36 10.55
N MET A 98 0.15 -6.48 10.58
CA MET A 98 0.53 -7.23 9.38
C MET A 98 -0.66 -7.61 8.51
N ASN A 99 -1.68 -8.26 9.07
CA ASN A 99 -2.82 -8.73 8.29
C ASN A 99 -3.69 -7.58 7.76
N ARG A 100 -3.94 -6.56 8.61
CA ARG A 100 -4.76 -5.41 8.23
C ARG A 100 -4.07 -4.53 7.19
N TRP A 101 -2.76 -4.37 7.30
CA TRP A 101 -1.98 -3.59 6.34
C TRP A 101 -1.88 -4.33 5.00
N ALA A 102 -1.63 -5.64 5.00
CA ALA A 102 -1.63 -6.45 3.78
C ALA A 102 -2.98 -6.40 3.05
N ALA A 103 -4.10 -6.43 3.78
CA ALA A 103 -5.43 -6.28 3.18
C ALA A 103 -5.65 -4.89 2.54
N SER A 104 -5.14 -3.83 3.18
CA SER A 104 -5.18 -2.47 2.64
C SER A 104 -4.36 -2.35 1.35
N GLU A 105 -3.13 -2.87 1.35
CA GLU A 105 -2.26 -2.88 0.16
C GLU A 105 -2.88 -3.66 -1.00
N ARG A 106 -3.51 -4.81 -0.73
CA ARG A 106 -4.27 -5.57 -1.74
C ARG A 106 -5.42 -4.75 -2.32
N THR A 107 -6.16 -4.02 -1.48
CA THR A 107 -7.26 -3.17 -1.93
C THR A 107 -6.76 -2.06 -2.85
N VAL A 108 -5.66 -1.40 -2.48
CA VAL A 108 -5.03 -0.36 -3.31
C VAL A 108 -4.53 -0.95 -4.64
N ALA A 109 -3.88 -2.12 -4.61
CA ALA A 109 -3.43 -2.79 -5.83
C ALA A 109 -4.59 -3.13 -6.78
N LEU A 110 -5.71 -3.60 -6.24
CA LEU A 110 -6.92 -3.86 -7.03
C LEU A 110 -7.48 -2.57 -7.65
N LEU A 111 -7.55 -1.47 -6.89
CA LEU A 111 -7.99 -0.18 -7.42
C LEU A 111 -7.06 0.33 -8.54
N LEU A 112 -5.75 0.16 -8.37
CA LEU A 112 -4.74 0.52 -9.38
C LEU A 112 -4.82 -0.35 -10.64
N LEU A 113 -5.46 -1.52 -10.60
CA LEU A 113 -5.74 -2.33 -11.79
C LEU A 113 -7.09 -1.97 -12.40
N LEU A 114 -8.14 -1.85 -11.58
CA LEU A 114 -9.51 -1.64 -12.03
C LEU A 114 -9.74 -0.26 -12.65
N VAL A 115 -9.18 0.80 -12.07
CA VAL A 115 -9.40 2.17 -12.57
C VAL A 115 -8.77 2.36 -13.96
N PRO A 116 -7.49 2.03 -14.19
CA PRO A 116 -6.87 2.12 -15.52
C PRO A 116 -7.55 1.21 -16.54
N THR A 117 -7.80 -0.05 -16.21
CA THR A 117 -8.46 -0.98 -17.16
C THR A 117 -9.86 -0.50 -17.53
N GLY A 118 -10.63 0.06 -16.58
CA GLY A 118 -11.92 0.67 -16.86
C GLY A 118 -11.82 1.88 -17.79
N LEU A 119 -10.82 2.75 -17.58
CA LEU A 119 -10.54 3.90 -18.47
C LEU A 119 -10.13 3.44 -19.86
N PHE A 120 -9.25 2.45 -19.97
CA PHE A 120 -8.84 1.85 -21.23
C PHE A 120 -10.04 1.29 -22.00
N LEU A 121 -10.89 0.48 -21.36
CA LEU A 121 -12.09 -0.09 -22.00
C LEU A 121 -13.06 1.00 -22.44
N TRP A 122 -13.26 2.04 -21.63
CA TRP A 122 -14.10 3.17 -22.00
C TRP A 122 -13.52 3.92 -23.21
N GLN A 123 -12.21 4.17 -23.23
CA GLN A 123 -11.55 4.83 -24.36
C GLN A 123 -11.67 4.01 -25.64
N VAL A 124 -11.45 2.69 -25.58
CA VAL A 124 -11.58 1.81 -26.74
C VAL A 124 -13.03 1.79 -27.25
N GLY A 125 -14.01 1.59 -26.36
CA GLY A 125 -15.43 1.57 -26.73
C GLY A 125 -16.01 2.93 -27.16
N TYR A 126 -15.32 4.04 -26.92
CA TYR A 126 -15.67 5.35 -27.47
C TYR A 126 -15.04 5.60 -28.85
N VAL A 127 -13.99 4.83 -29.19
CA VAL A 127 -13.28 4.91 -30.46
C VAL A 127 -13.88 3.99 -31.53
N ASP A 128 -14.58 2.93 -31.13
CA ASP A 128 -15.47 2.11 -31.97
C ASP A 128 -16.83 2.82 -32.22
#